data_AF-A0A6A4C586-F1
#
_entry.id   AF-A0A6A4C586-F1
#
_cell.length_a   1.000
_cell.length_b   1.000
_cell.length_c   1.000
_cell.angle_alpha   90.00
_cell.angle_beta   90.00
_cell.angle_gamma   90.00
#
_symmetry.space_group_name_H-M   'P 1'
#
loop_
_entity.id
_entity.type
_entity.pdbx_description
1 polymer ?
#
loop_
_entity_poly.entity_id
_entity_poly.type
_entity_poly.pdbx_seq_one_letter_code
_entity_poly.pdbx_strand_id
1 'polypeptide(L)'
;MAPVKKSQRSYLLFCNERCKQVLDENPGAHIGDIRKVTSVQWKELKPEEKDVYMQPAATDKERYHQELLDNSQVDAELDKEVHDSISPIGRARQVVQSDADVDMSKMLKHAADCSVLTTMRRALSYRTQKL
;
A
#
# COMPACT_ATOMS: atom_id res chain seq x y z
N MET A 1 -26.15 16.21 25.36
CA MET A 1 -24.72 16.49 25.19
C MET A 1 -24.28 15.91 23.85
N ALA A 2 -23.37 16.56 23.14
CA ALA A 2 -22.87 16.05 21.86
C ALA A 2 -21.97 14.82 22.08
N PRO A 3 -21.93 13.85 21.15
CA PRO A 3 -21.06 12.69 21.27
C PRO A 3 -19.58 13.10 21.28
N VAL A 4 -18.81 12.48 22.17
CA VAL A 4 -17.36 12.73 22.33
C VAL A 4 -16.62 12.34 21.05
N LYS A 5 -15.78 13.24 20.53
CA LYS A 5 -15.02 12.99 19.30
C LYS A 5 -13.84 12.07 19.58
N LYS A 6 -13.72 11.00 18.78
CA LYS A 6 -12.62 10.02 18.85
C LYS A 6 -11.24 10.66 18.80
N SER A 7 -10.27 10.01 19.46
CA SER A 7 -8.88 10.44 19.43
C SER A 7 -8.26 10.33 18.03
N GLN A 8 -7.35 11.24 17.72
CA GLN A 8 -6.58 11.28 16.49
C GLN A 8 -5.28 10.50 16.65
N ARG A 9 -5.08 9.52 15.77
CA ARG A 9 -3.83 8.75 15.68
C ARG A 9 -2.73 9.57 15.00
N SER A 10 -1.47 9.23 15.27
CA SER A 10 -0.28 9.90 14.68
C SER A 10 -0.35 10.01 13.15
N TYR A 11 -0.67 8.91 12.47
CA TYR A 11 -0.87 8.90 11.01
C TYR A 11 -1.95 9.88 10.53
N LEU A 12 -3.06 10.04 11.28
CA LEU A 12 -4.12 10.96 10.89
C LEU A 12 -3.69 12.42 11.00
N LEU A 13 -2.88 12.75 12.01
CA LEU A 13 -2.28 14.08 12.15
C LEU A 13 -1.38 14.39 10.95
N PHE A 14 -0.48 13.46 10.61
CA PHE A 14 0.38 13.56 9.44
C PHE A 14 -0.42 13.72 8.13
N CYS A 15 -1.43 12.87 7.91
CA CYS A 15 -2.26 12.97 6.73
C CYS A 15 -3.00 14.30 6.63
N ASN A 16 -3.50 14.84 7.74
CA ASN A 16 -4.22 16.11 7.73
C ASN A 16 -3.34 17.28 7.34
N GLU A 17 -2.06 17.25 7.72
CA GLU A 17 -1.08 18.27 7.35
C GLU A 17 -0.63 18.09 5.89
N ARG A 18 -0.15 16.89 5.54
CA ARG A 18 0.41 16.64 4.21
C ARG A 18 -0.62 16.64 3.09
N CYS A 19 -1.83 16.11 3.32
CA CYS A 19 -2.87 16.19 2.28
C CYS A 19 -3.24 17.64 1.96
N LYS A 20 -3.20 18.55 2.95
CA LYS A 20 -3.45 19.99 2.70
C LYS A 20 -2.33 20.62 1.89
N GLN A 21 -1.08 20.39 2.29
CA GLN A 21 0.09 20.90 1.55
C GLN A 21 0.08 20.42 0.08
N VAL A 22 -0.14 19.12 -0.14
CA VAL A 22 -0.17 18.55 -1.50
C VAL A 22 -1.37 19.07 -2.31
N LEU A 23 -2.52 19.32 -1.66
CA LEU A 23 -3.69 19.90 -2.31
C LEU A 23 -3.46 21.37 -2.70
N ASP A 24 -2.78 22.14 -1.85
CA ASP A 24 -2.43 23.54 -2.11
C ASP A 24 -1.40 23.65 -3.25
N GLU A 25 -0.45 22.72 -3.32
CA GLU A 25 0.50 22.60 -4.43
C GLU A 25 -0.17 22.13 -5.73
N ASN A 26 -1.24 21.33 -5.64
CA ASN A 26 -1.93 20.73 -6.78
C ASN A 26 -3.45 21.04 -6.74
N PRO A 27 -3.84 22.31 -6.96
CA PRO A 27 -5.25 22.69 -6.96
C PRO A 27 -5.97 22.00 -8.13
N GLY A 28 -6.84 21.04 -7.81
CA GLY A 28 -7.58 20.23 -8.80
C GLY A 28 -7.19 18.76 -8.85
N ALA A 29 -6.14 18.35 -8.12
CA ALA A 29 -5.82 16.94 -7.94
C ALA A 29 -6.90 16.23 -7.11
N HIS A 30 -7.17 14.97 -7.45
CA HIS A 30 -8.17 14.17 -6.76
C HIS A 30 -7.66 13.76 -5.37
N ILE A 31 -8.45 14.06 -4.33
CA ILE A 31 -8.09 13.81 -2.92
C ILE A 31 -7.74 12.34 -2.66
N GLY A 32 -8.38 11.41 -3.36
CA GLY A 32 -8.08 9.98 -3.24
C GLY A 32 -6.65 9.64 -3.64
N ASP A 33 -6.10 10.30 -4.67
CA ASP A 33 -4.74 10.05 -5.15
C ASP A 33 -3.71 10.74 -4.26
N ILE A 34 -4.02 11.94 -3.76
CA ILE A 34 -3.22 12.62 -2.73
C ILE A 34 -3.05 11.73 -1.49
N ARG A 35 -4.15 11.10 -1.04
CA ARG A 35 -4.11 10.22 0.13
C ARG A 35 -3.29 8.96 -0.12
N LYS A 36 -3.28 8.41 -1.35
CA LYS A 36 -2.40 7.28 -1.72
C LYS A 36 -0.93 7.71 -1.59
N VAL A 37 -0.55 8.84 -2.19
CA VAL A 37 0.82 9.35 -2.12
C VAL A 37 1.24 9.61 -0.67
N THR A 38 0.38 10.26 0.11
CA THR A 38 0.63 10.54 1.54
C THR A 38 0.83 9.25 2.35
N SER A 39 0.06 8.19 2.05
CA SER A 39 0.22 6.90 2.74
C SER A 39 1.56 6.21 2.46
N VAL A 40 2.13 6.42 1.27
CA VAL A 40 3.46 5.93 0.92
C VAL A 40 4.52 6.74 1.65
N GLN A 41 4.42 8.07 1.63
CA GLN A 41 5.34 8.96 2.34
C GLN A 41 5.42 8.63 3.83
N TRP A 42 4.29 8.34 4.49
CA TRP A 42 4.31 7.92 5.89
C TRP A 42 5.17 6.68 6.13
N LYS A 43 5.14 5.69 5.23
CA LYS A 43 5.98 4.48 5.36
C LYS A 43 7.46 4.78 5.17
N GLU A 44 7.78 5.77 4.36
CA GLU A 44 9.15 6.19 4.05
C GLU A 44 9.74 7.12 5.12
N LEU A 45 8.91 7.76 5.94
CA LEU A 45 9.38 8.59 7.05
C LEU A 45 10.22 7.80 8.05
N LYS A 46 11.26 8.46 8.53
CA LYS A 46 12.11 7.91 9.60
C LYS A 46 11.36 7.86 10.93
N PRO A 47 11.71 6.95 11.84
CA PRO A 47 11.05 6.84 13.14
C PRO A 47 11.13 8.14 13.94
N GLU A 48 12.21 8.91 13.81
CA GLU A 48 12.37 10.20 14.49
C GLU A 48 11.36 11.25 13.97
N GLU A 49 11.04 11.22 12.68
CA GLU A 49 10.04 12.12 12.07
C GLU A 49 8.61 11.68 12.44
N LYS A 50 8.39 10.37 12.57
CA LYS A 50 7.10 9.83 13.05
C LYS A 50 6.85 10.21 14.51
N ASP A 51 7.89 10.30 15.35
CA ASP A 51 7.77 10.61 16.77
C ASP A 51 7.16 12.00 17.03
N VAL A 52 7.43 12.97 16.14
CA VAL A 52 6.80 14.30 16.16
C VAL A 52 5.27 14.22 16.16
N TYR A 53 4.71 13.18 15.53
CA TYR A 53 3.28 12.93 15.48
C TYR A 53 2.78 11.95 16.56
N MET A 54 3.67 11.23 17.25
CA MET A 54 3.31 10.31 18.32
C MET A 54 2.95 11.05 19.61
N GLN A 55 3.73 12.06 20.00
CA GLN A 55 3.44 12.89 21.18
C GLN A 55 2.04 13.54 21.14
N PRO A 56 1.67 14.31 20.09
CA PRO A 56 0.34 14.91 20.03
C PRO A 56 -0.79 13.88 19.95
N ALA A 57 -0.55 12.71 19.34
CA ALA A 57 -1.53 11.62 19.33
C ALA A 57 -1.74 11.00 20.73
N ALA A 58 -0.68 10.89 21.53
CA ALA A 58 -0.77 10.43 22.92
C ALA A 58 -1.57 11.43 23.77
N THR A 59 -1.29 12.73 23.65
CA THR A 59 -2.07 13.78 24.33
C THR A 59 -3.54 13.74 23.92
N ASP A 60 -3.85 13.54 22.63
CA ASP A 60 -5.24 13.49 22.17
C ASP A 60 -5.97 12.23 22.66
N LYS A 61 -5.25 11.12 22.84
CA LYS A 61 -5.77 9.90 23.47
C LYS A 61 -6.13 10.15 24.95
N GLU A 62 -5.30 10.87 25.68
CA GLU A 62 -5.58 11.25 27.07
C GLU A 62 -6.79 12.17 27.17
N ARG A 63 -6.87 13.21 26.31
CA ARG A 63 -8.05 14.09 26.20
C ARG A 63 -9.31 13.28 25.96
N TYR A 64 -9.30 12.40 24.95
CA TYR A 64 -10.44 11.55 24.64
C TYR A 64 -10.83 10.69 25.84
N HIS A 65 -9.86 10.10 26.54
CA HIS A 65 -10.14 9.30 27.73
C HIS A 65 -10.78 10.11 28.86
N GLN A 66 -10.31 11.32 29.13
CA GLN A 66 -10.94 12.21 30.12
C GLN A 66 -12.38 12.58 29.72
N GLU A 67 -12.59 12.98 28.46
CA GLU A 67 -13.93 13.32 27.96
C GLU A 67 -14.90 12.13 27.97
N LEU A 68 -14.39 10.90 27.79
CA LEU A 68 -15.15 9.65 27.94
C LEU A 68 -15.55 9.40 29.40
N LEU A 69 -14.64 9.63 30.35
CA LEU A 69 -14.95 9.45 31.78
C LEU A 69 -16.05 10.44 32.22
N ASP A 70 -16.00 11.67 31.70
CA ASP A 70 -17.00 12.69 31.97
C ASP A 70 -18.33 12.43 31.24
N ASN A 71 -18.31 11.70 30.12
CA ASN A 71 -19.50 11.33 29.33
C ASN A 71 -19.71 9.81 29.33
N SER A 72 -20.51 9.32 30.29
CA SER A 72 -20.77 7.89 30.58
C SER A 72 -21.48 7.05 29.48
N GLN A 73 -21.42 7.44 28.21
CA GLN A 73 -22.09 6.75 27.10
C GLN A 73 -21.20 6.61 25.86
N VAL A 74 -20.11 5.85 25.92
CA VAL A 74 -19.38 5.50 24.69
C VAL A 74 -18.54 4.23 24.85
N ASP A 75 -18.69 3.31 23.91
CA ASP A 75 -18.00 2.01 23.87
C ASP A 75 -16.47 2.22 23.81
N ALA A 76 -15.80 1.75 24.87
CA ALA A 76 -14.36 1.82 25.04
C ALA A 76 -13.66 0.79 24.15
N GLU A 77 -13.50 1.09 22.85
CA GLU A 77 -12.54 0.39 22.02
C GLU A 77 -11.21 1.15 22.06
N LEU A 78 -10.37 0.78 23.03
CA LEU A 78 -8.96 1.18 23.10
C LEU A 78 -8.25 0.68 21.85
N ASP A 79 -7.89 1.60 20.97
CA ASP A 79 -7.08 1.34 19.79
C ASP A 79 -5.81 0.58 20.21
N LYS A 80 -5.78 -0.73 19.91
CA LYS A 80 -4.58 -1.56 20.01
C LYS A 80 -3.55 -0.95 19.06
N GLU A 81 -2.34 -0.71 19.55
CA GLU A 81 -1.24 -0.20 18.73
C GLU A 81 -1.00 -1.17 17.57
N VAL A 82 -1.48 -0.78 16.39
CA VAL A 82 -1.19 -1.48 15.15
C VAL A 82 0.23 -1.07 14.76
N HIS A 83 1.20 -1.88 15.15
CA HIS A 83 2.55 -1.82 14.61
C HIS A 83 2.46 -1.77 13.08
N ASP A 84 3.13 -0.79 12.47
CA ASP A 84 2.97 -0.29 11.10
C ASP A 84 3.44 -1.29 10.02
N SER A 85 2.77 -2.45 9.96
CA SER A 85 2.63 -3.25 8.76
C SER A 85 1.21 -3.01 8.26
N ILE A 86 1.01 -1.93 7.51
CA ILE A 86 -0.22 -1.72 6.73
C ILE A 86 -0.29 -2.86 5.70
N SER A 87 -0.83 -4.00 6.13
CA SER A 87 -1.43 -5.00 5.25
C SER A 87 -2.60 -4.36 4.51
N PRO A 88 -2.81 -4.68 3.23
CA PRO A 88 -3.74 -3.96 2.37
C PRO A 88 -5.15 -3.95 2.97
N ILE A 89 -5.69 -2.74 3.15
CA ILE A 89 -7.04 -2.47 3.62
C ILE A 89 -8.02 -3.26 2.73
N GLY A 90 -8.81 -4.13 3.37
CA GLY A 90 -9.76 -5.06 2.78
C GLY A 90 -10.86 -4.41 1.92
N ARG A 91 -10.47 -3.96 0.73
CA ARG A 91 -11.35 -3.77 -0.43
C ARG A 91 -10.70 -4.37 -1.68
N ALA A 92 -10.09 -5.54 -1.53
CA ALA A 92 -9.81 -6.43 -2.65
C ALA A 92 -10.70 -7.66 -2.46
N ARG A 93 -11.87 -7.62 -3.10
CA ARG A 93 -12.56 -8.86 -3.48
C ARG A 93 -11.58 -9.64 -4.35
N GLN A 94 -11.13 -10.77 -3.83
CA GLN A 94 -10.29 -11.81 -4.42
C GLN A 94 -10.15 -11.75 -5.96
N VAL A 95 -8.97 -11.36 -6.43
CA VAL A 95 -8.35 -11.97 -7.62
C VAL A 95 -6.98 -12.44 -7.15
N VAL A 96 -6.88 -13.76 -6.97
CA VAL A 96 -5.62 -14.45 -6.72
C VAL A 96 -4.69 -14.15 -7.91
N GLN A 97 -3.69 -13.30 -7.72
CA GLN A 97 -2.47 -13.29 -8.52
C GLN A 97 -1.41 -14.02 -7.70
N SER A 98 -1.38 -15.34 -7.85
CA SER A 98 -0.20 -16.13 -7.54
C SER A 98 0.64 -16.19 -8.79
N ASP A 99 1.57 -15.25 -8.93
CA ASP A 99 2.77 -15.37 -9.77
C ASP A 99 3.87 -14.46 -9.19
N ALA A 100 4.30 -14.79 -7.98
CA ALA A 100 5.60 -14.40 -7.47
C ALA A 100 6.63 -15.43 -7.97
N ASP A 101 7.08 -15.25 -9.22
CA ASP A 101 8.42 -15.62 -9.70
C ASP A 101 8.52 -15.15 -11.16
N VAL A 102 8.84 -13.86 -11.35
CA VAL A 102 9.49 -13.43 -12.59
C VAL A 102 10.92 -13.97 -12.54
N ASP A 103 11.03 -15.28 -12.73
CA ASP A 103 12.28 -15.97 -13.02
C ASP A 103 12.74 -15.49 -14.41
N MET A 104 13.75 -14.63 -14.42
CA MET A 104 14.48 -14.22 -15.62
C MET A 104 15.03 -15.42 -16.43
N SER A 105 15.01 -16.64 -15.88
CA SER A 105 15.34 -17.88 -16.61
C SER A 105 14.17 -18.48 -17.41
N LYS A 106 12.93 -18.01 -17.26
CA LYS A 106 11.77 -18.43 -18.08
C LYS A 106 11.61 -17.66 -19.39
N MET A 107 12.20 -16.46 -19.53
CA MET A 107 12.21 -15.74 -20.82
C MET A 107 13.18 -16.33 -21.85
N LEU A 108 14.18 -17.11 -21.43
CA LEU A 108 15.16 -17.70 -22.37
C LEU A 108 14.70 -19.04 -22.99
N LYS A 109 13.52 -19.57 -22.62
CA LYS A 109 13.03 -20.88 -23.11
C LYS A 109 11.97 -20.81 -24.20
N HIS A 110 11.46 -19.63 -24.54
CA HIS A 110 10.44 -19.47 -25.59
C HIS A 110 10.98 -19.02 -26.95
N ALA A 111 12.30 -18.97 -27.15
CA ALA A 111 12.92 -18.76 -28.45
C ALA A 111 13.04 -20.05 -29.30
N ALA A 112 12.44 -21.17 -28.85
CA ALA A 112 12.55 -22.47 -29.52
C ALA A 112 11.31 -22.89 -30.33
N ASP A 113 10.16 -22.23 -30.18
CA ASP A 113 8.95 -22.53 -30.96
C ASP A 113 8.62 -21.38 -31.93
N CYS A 114 9.63 -21.00 -32.71
CA CYS A 114 9.41 -20.37 -33.99
C CYS A 114 9.00 -21.49 -34.97
N SER A 115 7.68 -21.69 -35.12
CA SER A 115 7.00 -22.66 -36.00
C SER A 115 7.43 -22.61 -37.49
N VAL A 116 8.34 -21.71 -37.86
CA VAL A 116 8.89 -21.58 -39.22
C VAL A 116 10.28 -22.23 -39.40
N LEU A 117 10.93 -22.72 -38.34
CA LEU A 117 12.27 -23.36 -38.43
C LEU A 117 12.27 -24.90 -38.44
N THR A 118 11.15 -25.54 -38.12
CA THR A 118 11.04 -27.01 -38.17
C THR A 118 10.87 -27.54 -39.61
N THR A 119 10.32 -26.74 -40.53
CA THR A 119 10.19 -27.14 -41.94
C THR A 119 11.51 -27.07 -42.70
N MET A 120 12.45 -26.16 -42.35
CA MET A 120 13.75 -26.08 -43.01
C MET A 120 14.77 -27.12 -42.52
N ARG A 121 14.67 -27.63 -41.28
CA ARG A 121 15.54 -28.74 -40.82
C ARG A 121 15.20 -30.09 -41.46
N ARG A 122 13.97 -30.31 -41.90
CA ARG A 122 13.60 -31.53 -42.65
C ARG A 122 14.10 -31.54 -44.11
N ALA A 123 14.32 -30.37 -44.72
CA ALA A 123 14.83 -30.27 -46.09
C ALA A 123 16.35 -30.49 -46.19
N LEU A 124 17.12 -30.24 -45.12
CA LEU A 124 18.57 -30.45 -45.12
C LEU A 124 18.99 -31.88 -44.73
N SER A 125 18.13 -32.66 -44.05
CA SER A 125 18.43 -34.06 -43.72
C SER A 125 18.16 -35.05 -44.87
N TYR A 126 17.38 -34.68 -45.89
CA TYR A 126 17.13 -35.55 -47.05
C TYR A 126 18.18 -35.44 -48.17
N ARG A 127 19.18 -34.55 -48.03
CA ARG A 127 20.23 -34.33 -49.04
C ARG A 127 21.57 -34.99 -48.72
N THR A 128 21.70 -35.63 -47.56
CA THR A 128 22.93 -36.32 -47.11
C THR A 128 22.76 -37.83 -46.94
N GLN A 129 21.64 -38.40 -47.41
CA GLN A 129 21.39 -39.86 -47.41
C GLN A 129 21.28 -40.46 -48.82
N LYS A 130 21.67 -39.72 -49.86
CA LYS A 130 21.72 -40.21 -51.25
C LYS A 130 22.93 -39.68 -52.03
N LEU A 131 24.11 -39.80 -51.43
CA LEU A 131 25.39 -39.97 -52.12
C LEU A 131 26.09 -41.18 -51.52
#